data_AF-A0A8C8S792-F1
#
_entry.id   AF-A0A8C8S792-F1
#
_cell.length_a   1.000
_cell.length_b   1.000
_cell.length_c   1.000
_cell.angle_alpha   90.00
_cell.angle_beta   90.00
_cell.angle_gamma   90.00
#
_symmetry.space_group_name_H-M   'P 1'
#
loop_
_entity.id
_entity.type
_entity.pdbx_description
1 polymer ?
#
loop_
_entity_poly.entity_id
_entity_poly.type
_entity_poly.pdbx_seq_one_letter_code
_entity_poly.pdbx_strand_id
1 'polypeptide(L)'
;MAVSCQADLELRDLDEEQLWEILESHRYRIVRSTCPNRLTPYLRQAKVLDQLDEEEVLHGLQFTNSAMRVGHMLDLLKARGKNGALAFLESLKLHNPDTYTLITGREPCIDLNNFSGLIETSKLTECLAKAVNSLQEELTQEKHQKVSLLHHSRQLKDRVSQLEAQNKHLRGIEAEHSRMKREVSSHFHEVLKLKDEIYNLSMRYTSALQEKDLAITRSQGLQEELYLMKQELQRAKVESYCERERSLRRTSNLQPQAEELLQLREENEKLRSLVELETFSLVQKDILEQNLDEALEGKQELLARIHSLRERAVIAENQRKQCWEEKEHSLIECHRMKVDCELYKEKISALQLQVADLQKERDQAYGARDSAQLEISQSLLEKDSLRRKVFELTDQICELKKQARQQQVELDSRVREWWPKSKPRLVRMHAICPGEDNQCSPLSVSELASDVSERLSQELSESFRSCSPIPPCKLSLQKRAIECGSLRGGNCGGGAVRRQGASSGSWELAVSTVAPACLPPLPSAPIRRRPARRILSRITTVAFHGNALLEQISIIGGNQTGIFIHTVTPGSAADGMSLSPGNQIMMVRGLSGPPSRLSPFQTGFRYSSRCLKSQRLQ
;
A
#
# COMPACT_ATOMS: atom_id res chain seq x y z
N MET A 1 -33.03 40.78 -53.29
CA MET A 1 -32.56 41.68 -52.21
C MET A 1 -33.71 42.27 -51.40
N ALA A 2 -34.80 42.80 -51.98
CA ALA A 2 -35.89 43.39 -51.17
C ALA A 2 -36.65 42.39 -50.25
N VAL A 3 -36.63 41.09 -50.52
CA VAL A 3 -37.46 40.08 -49.83
C VAL A 3 -36.93 39.71 -48.44
N SER A 4 -35.62 39.76 -48.19
CA SER A 4 -35.03 39.34 -46.91
C SER A 4 -35.34 40.29 -45.77
N CYS A 5 -35.27 41.61 -46.01
CA CYS A 5 -35.54 42.63 -44.99
C CYS A 5 -37.00 42.63 -44.51
N GLN A 6 -37.93 42.08 -45.30
CA GLN A 6 -39.34 41.95 -44.94
C GLN A 6 -39.57 40.81 -43.92
N ALA A 7 -38.66 39.83 -43.84
CA ALA A 7 -38.78 38.66 -42.98
C ALA A 7 -38.30 38.86 -41.53
N ASP A 8 -37.43 39.84 -41.25
CA ASP A 8 -37.01 40.17 -39.87
C ASP A 8 -38.02 41.08 -39.14
N LEU A 9 -38.97 41.69 -39.89
CA LEU A 9 -40.09 42.45 -39.32
C LEU A 9 -41.15 41.52 -38.69
N GLU A 10 -41.60 40.51 -39.44
CA GLU A 10 -42.68 39.60 -39.02
C GLU A 10 -42.41 38.94 -37.65
N LEU A 11 -41.17 38.57 -37.33
CA LEU A 11 -40.80 37.98 -36.04
C LEU A 11 -40.96 38.97 -34.86
N ARG A 12 -40.86 40.28 -35.10
CA ARG A 12 -41.09 41.32 -34.09
C ARG A 12 -42.57 41.66 -33.93
N ASP A 13 -43.39 41.36 -34.94
CA ASP A 13 -44.84 41.59 -34.94
C ASP A 13 -45.62 40.46 -34.21
N LEU A 14 -45.07 39.23 -34.11
CA LEU A 14 -45.67 38.11 -33.36
C LEU A 14 -45.92 38.40 -31.87
N ASP A 15 -46.96 37.81 -31.29
CA ASP A 15 -47.26 37.95 -29.85
C ASP A 15 -46.27 37.18 -28.96
N GLU A 16 -46.19 37.56 -27.68
CA GLU A 16 -45.28 36.94 -26.70
C GLU A 16 -45.53 35.43 -26.54
N GLU A 17 -46.80 35.03 -26.47
CA GLU A 17 -47.21 33.64 -26.32
C GLU A 17 -46.79 32.79 -27.54
N GLN A 18 -46.96 33.33 -28.75
CA GLN A 18 -46.59 32.67 -30.01
C GLN A 18 -45.07 32.49 -30.12
N LEU A 19 -44.29 33.51 -29.76
CA LEU A 19 -42.82 33.44 -29.76
C LEU A 19 -42.30 32.40 -28.76
N TRP A 20 -42.92 32.30 -27.58
CA TRP A 20 -42.55 31.28 -26.59
C TRP A 20 -43.07 29.88 -26.94
N GLU A 21 -44.21 29.72 -27.62
CA GLU A 21 -44.68 28.43 -28.14
C GLU A 21 -43.71 27.85 -29.19
N ILE A 22 -43.23 28.70 -30.12
CA ILE A 22 -42.23 28.33 -31.13
C ILE A 22 -40.90 27.90 -30.48
N LEU A 23 -40.48 28.54 -29.39
CA LEU A 23 -39.27 28.17 -28.64
C LEU A 23 -39.47 26.90 -27.78
N GLU A 24 -40.59 26.77 -27.07
CA GLU A 24 -40.87 25.65 -26.16
C GLU A 24 -41.07 24.34 -26.93
N SER A 25 -41.79 24.38 -28.06
CA SER A 25 -41.94 23.22 -28.96
C SER A 25 -40.59 22.68 -29.48
N HIS A 26 -39.57 23.54 -29.59
CA HIS A 26 -38.21 23.17 -30.00
C HIS A 26 -37.22 22.99 -28.84
N ARG A 27 -37.67 23.12 -27.58
CA ARG A 27 -36.81 23.14 -26.39
C ARG A 27 -35.81 22.00 -26.30
N TYR A 28 -36.23 20.76 -26.58
CA TYR A 28 -35.32 19.60 -26.57
C TYR A 28 -34.16 19.74 -27.57
N ARG A 29 -34.38 20.39 -28.73
CA ARG A 29 -33.32 20.66 -29.72
C ARG A 29 -32.39 21.75 -29.22
N ILE A 30 -32.95 22.90 -28.80
CA ILE A 30 -32.22 24.05 -28.26
C ILE A 30 -31.28 23.64 -27.12
N VAL A 31 -31.82 22.91 -26.14
CA VAL A 31 -31.15 22.40 -24.93
C VAL A 31 -29.99 21.44 -25.26
N ARG A 32 -29.97 20.85 -26.47
CA ARG A 32 -28.95 19.88 -26.89
C ARG A 32 -27.96 20.40 -27.93
N SER A 33 -28.28 21.49 -28.65
CA SER A 33 -27.38 22.10 -29.65
C SER A 33 -26.64 23.34 -29.14
N THR A 34 -27.20 24.06 -28.17
CA THR A 34 -26.65 25.35 -27.73
C THR A 34 -25.75 25.22 -26.49
N CYS A 35 -24.82 26.16 -26.34
CA CYS A 35 -23.92 26.27 -25.18
C CYS A 35 -24.12 27.65 -24.53
N PRO A 36 -24.43 27.73 -23.22
CA PRO A 36 -24.85 28.99 -22.60
C PRO A 36 -23.71 30.02 -22.59
N ASN A 37 -22.46 29.59 -22.41
CA ASN A 37 -21.26 30.42 -22.45
C ASN A 37 -21.00 31.14 -23.78
N ARG A 38 -21.71 30.80 -24.86
CA ARG A 38 -21.69 31.54 -26.13
C ARG A 38 -22.83 32.56 -26.24
N LEU A 39 -23.91 32.40 -25.48
CA LEU A 39 -25.13 33.19 -25.59
C LEU A 39 -25.24 34.24 -24.48
N THR A 40 -24.83 33.93 -23.25
CA THR A 40 -24.92 34.86 -22.11
C THR A 40 -24.22 36.22 -22.33
N PRO A 41 -23.06 36.33 -23.01
CA PRO A 41 -22.42 37.63 -23.21
C PRO A 41 -23.26 38.55 -24.11
N TYR A 42 -23.92 37.98 -25.13
CA TYR A 42 -24.83 38.70 -26.03
C TYR A 42 -26.14 39.07 -25.32
N LEU A 43 -26.73 38.14 -24.55
CA LEU A 43 -27.97 38.36 -23.80
C LEU A 43 -27.80 39.43 -22.70
N ARG A 44 -26.58 39.54 -22.12
CA ARG A 44 -26.19 40.65 -21.25
C ARG A 44 -25.98 41.97 -22.01
N GLN A 45 -25.39 41.93 -23.20
CA GLN A 45 -25.29 43.12 -24.07
C GLN A 45 -26.68 43.65 -24.50
N ALA A 46 -27.63 42.76 -24.74
CA ALA A 46 -29.03 43.06 -25.02
C ALA A 46 -29.83 43.55 -23.77
N LYS A 47 -29.20 43.57 -22.58
CA LYS A 47 -29.82 43.90 -21.28
C LYS A 47 -31.01 43.02 -20.90
N VAL A 48 -31.01 41.77 -21.37
CA VAL A 48 -32.05 40.79 -21.06
C VAL A 48 -31.65 39.93 -19.86
N LEU A 49 -30.38 39.53 -19.77
CA LEU A 49 -29.81 38.87 -18.59
C LEU A 49 -28.88 39.83 -17.84
N ASP A 50 -28.90 39.75 -16.52
CA ASP A 50 -28.01 40.51 -15.64
C ASP A 50 -26.73 39.72 -15.31
N GLN A 51 -25.72 40.39 -14.73
CA GLN A 51 -24.44 39.71 -14.41
C GLN A 51 -24.62 38.56 -13.40
N LEU A 52 -25.60 38.64 -12.50
CA LEU A 52 -25.92 37.56 -11.57
C LEU A 52 -26.52 36.34 -12.28
N ASP A 53 -27.41 36.57 -13.26
CA ASP A 53 -28.01 35.52 -14.09
C ASP A 53 -26.94 34.76 -14.90
N GLU A 54 -25.97 35.50 -15.46
CA GLU A 54 -24.83 34.92 -16.20
C GLU A 54 -23.98 34.02 -15.29
N GLU A 55 -23.65 34.47 -14.07
CA GLU A 55 -22.93 33.65 -13.09
C GLU A 55 -23.74 32.43 -12.62
N GLU A 56 -25.05 32.57 -12.41
CA GLU A 56 -25.94 31.46 -12.00
C GLU A 56 -26.06 30.38 -13.08
N VAL A 57 -26.25 30.78 -14.34
CA VAL A 57 -26.35 29.88 -15.49
C VAL A 57 -25.03 29.17 -15.77
N LEU A 58 -23.88 29.85 -15.62
CA LEU A 58 -22.57 29.28 -15.95
C LEU A 58 -21.95 28.49 -14.81
N HIS A 59 -22.06 28.96 -13.56
CA HIS A 59 -21.34 28.41 -12.40
C HIS A 59 -22.26 27.80 -11.33
N GLY A 60 -23.58 27.81 -11.52
CA GLY A 60 -24.56 27.21 -10.62
C GLY A 60 -24.32 25.71 -10.38
N LEU A 61 -23.94 25.35 -9.15
CA LEU A 61 -23.66 23.96 -8.72
C LEU A 61 -24.87 23.01 -8.87
N GLN A 62 -26.09 23.55 -9.00
CA GLN A 62 -27.32 22.79 -9.20
C GLN A 62 -27.39 22.14 -10.60
N PHE A 63 -26.67 22.69 -11.59
CA PHE A 63 -26.78 22.31 -12.99
C PHE A 63 -25.56 21.50 -13.45
N THR A 64 -25.63 20.19 -13.24
CA THR A 64 -24.53 19.24 -13.53
C THR A 64 -24.26 19.02 -15.02
N ASN A 65 -25.23 19.32 -15.88
CA ASN A 65 -25.16 19.14 -17.34
C ASN A 65 -25.46 20.47 -18.06
N SER A 66 -24.78 20.74 -19.18
CA SER A 66 -25.05 21.89 -20.06
C SER A 66 -26.53 21.98 -20.45
N ALA A 67 -27.19 20.82 -20.65
CA ALA A 67 -28.62 20.77 -20.93
C ALA A 67 -29.48 21.40 -19.81
N MET A 68 -29.11 21.21 -18.54
CA MET A 68 -29.83 21.82 -17.41
C MET A 68 -29.57 23.33 -17.35
N ARG A 69 -28.35 23.78 -17.68
CA ARG A 69 -27.97 25.20 -17.73
C ARG A 69 -28.72 25.95 -18.84
N VAL A 70 -28.83 25.37 -20.03
CA VAL A 70 -29.63 25.95 -21.12
C VAL A 70 -31.12 25.95 -20.77
N GLY A 71 -31.62 24.87 -20.14
CA GLY A 71 -33.00 24.82 -19.64
C GLY A 71 -33.30 25.98 -18.67
N HIS A 72 -32.48 26.13 -17.63
CA HIS A 72 -32.61 27.22 -16.66
C HIS A 72 -32.48 28.60 -17.30
N MET A 73 -31.53 28.77 -18.23
CA MET A 73 -31.36 30.01 -18.98
C MET A 73 -32.62 30.35 -19.81
N LEU A 74 -33.26 29.35 -20.45
CA LEU A 74 -34.54 29.57 -21.15
C LEU A 74 -35.66 29.98 -20.19
N ASP A 75 -35.73 29.40 -18.99
CA ASP A 75 -36.74 29.73 -17.99
C ASP A 75 -36.54 31.15 -17.41
N LEU A 76 -35.29 31.56 -17.19
CA LEU A 76 -34.93 32.95 -16.86
C LEU A 76 -35.31 33.91 -17.99
N LEU A 77 -35.00 33.57 -19.25
CA LEU A 77 -35.38 34.37 -20.42
C LEU A 77 -36.90 34.47 -20.58
N LYS A 78 -37.65 33.42 -20.26
CA LYS A 78 -39.12 33.38 -20.27
C LYS A 78 -39.73 34.36 -19.26
N ALA A 79 -39.10 34.53 -18.09
CA ALA A 79 -39.45 35.58 -17.12
C ALA A 79 -39.12 37.02 -17.60
N ARG A 80 -38.37 37.19 -18.70
CA ARG A 80 -38.09 38.47 -19.37
C ARG A 80 -39.00 38.73 -20.58
N GLY A 81 -40.03 37.89 -20.80
CA GLY A 81 -41.11 38.07 -21.78
C GLY A 81 -40.66 38.10 -23.25
N LYS A 82 -41.36 38.88 -24.09
CA LYS A 82 -41.11 38.99 -25.55
C LYS A 82 -39.70 39.45 -25.87
N ASN A 83 -39.13 40.34 -25.05
CA ASN A 83 -37.73 40.77 -25.19
C ASN A 83 -36.75 39.61 -24.95
N GLY A 84 -37.08 38.71 -24.01
CA GLY A 84 -36.34 37.46 -23.78
C GLY A 84 -36.30 36.56 -25.00
N ALA A 85 -37.46 36.31 -25.62
CA ALA A 85 -37.56 35.48 -26.83
C ALA A 85 -36.80 36.08 -28.02
N LEU A 86 -36.96 37.39 -28.26
CA LEU A 86 -36.32 38.09 -29.39
C LEU A 86 -34.80 38.14 -29.25
N ALA A 87 -34.27 38.53 -28.10
CA ALA A 87 -32.81 38.56 -27.88
C ALA A 87 -32.21 37.15 -27.90
N PHE A 88 -32.97 36.12 -27.47
CA PHE A 88 -32.55 34.73 -27.62
C PHE A 88 -32.47 34.30 -29.08
N LEU A 89 -33.49 34.58 -29.89
CA LEU A 89 -33.47 34.29 -31.34
C LEU A 89 -32.34 35.04 -32.06
N GLU A 90 -32.11 36.32 -31.75
CA GLU A 90 -30.97 37.08 -32.29
C GLU A 90 -29.61 36.47 -31.87
N SER A 91 -29.49 35.97 -30.62
CA SER A 91 -28.29 35.25 -30.17
C SER A 91 -28.07 33.91 -30.89
N LEU A 92 -29.14 33.19 -31.26
CA LEU A 92 -29.06 31.96 -32.05
C LEU A 92 -28.67 32.25 -33.51
N LYS A 93 -29.21 33.33 -34.09
CA LYS A 93 -28.88 33.81 -35.46
C LYS A 93 -27.37 34.05 -35.63
N LEU A 94 -26.68 34.46 -34.55
CA LEU A 94 -25.24 34.67 -34.50
C LEU A 94 -24.42 33.40 -34.16
N HIS A 95 -24.83 32.63 -33.15
CA HIS A 95 -23.97 31.60 -32.54
C HIS A 95 -24.36 30.14 -32.87
N ASN A 96 -25.59 29.88 -33.31
CA ASN A 96 -26.09 28.54 -33.64
C ASN A 96 -27.05 28.61 -34.86
N PRO A 97 -26.56 29.00 -36.05
CA PRO A 97 -27.40 29.27 -37.23
C PRO A 97 -28.32 28.10 -37.59
N ASP A 98 -27.83 26.86 -37.57
CA ASP A 98 -28.63 25.66 -37.85
C ASP A 98 -29.83 25.50 -36.90
N THR A 99 -29.68 25.95 -35.65
CA THR A 99 -30.74 25.91 -34.64
C THR A 99 -31.73 27.05 -34.84
N TYR A 100 -31.27 28.25 -35.22
CA TYR A 100 -32.14 29.37 -35.62
C TYR A 100 -33.02 29.00 -36.82
N THR A 101 -32.43 28.44 -37.88
CA THR A 101 -33.15 28.00 -39.09
C THR A 101 -34.17 26.91 -38.77
N LEU A 102 -33.83 25.96 -37.90
CA LEU A 102 -34.73 24.88 -37.48
C LEU A 102 -35.97 25.38 -36.72
N ILE A 103 -35.82 26.42 -35.89
CA ILE A 103 -36.90 26.97 -35.06
C ILE A 103 -37.80 27.92 -35.86
N THR A 104 -37.20 28.79 -36.68
CA THR A 104 -37.91 29.90 -37.33
C THR A 104 -38.29 29.63 -38.78
N GLY A 105 -37.70 28.61 -39.42
CA GLY A 105 -37.79 28.35 -40.85
C GLY A 105 -37.06 29.39 -41.73
N ARG A 106 -36.32 30.34 -41.15
CA ARG A 106 -35.73 31.50 -41.84
C ARG A 106 -34.20 31.39 -41.87
N GLU A 107 -33.59 31.82 -42.98
CA GLU A 107 -32.13 31.85 -43.09
C GLU A 107 -31.51 32.94 -42.19
N PRO A 108 -30.38 32.67 -41.52
CA PRO A 108 -29.73 33.62 -40.62
C PRO A 108 -28.91 34.67 -41.41
N CYS A 109 -29.61 35.61 -42.03
CA CYS A 109 -28.97 36.74 -42.73
C CYS A 109 -28.36 37.73 -41.73
N ILE A 110 -27.04 37.93 -41.79
CA ILE A 110 -26.32 38.94 -41.01
C ILE A 110 -26.03 40.14 -41.93
N ASP A 111 -26.67 41.27 -41.66
CA ASP A 111 -26.53 42.50 -42.46
C ASP A 111 -25.16 43.17 -42.26
N LEU A 112 -24.15 42.65 -42.96
CA LEU A 112 -22.78 43.18 -43.02
C LEU A 112 -22.73 44.67 -43.41
N ASN A 113 -23.75 45.16 -44.13
CA ASN A 113 -23.87 46.56 -44.53
C ASN A 113 -24.16 47.54 -43.37
N ASN A 114 -24.65 47.07 -42.22
CA ASN A 114 -24.77 47.92 -41.03
C ASN A 114 -23.41 48.17 -40.33
N PHE A 115 -22.36 47.40 -40.65
CA PHE A 115 -21.01 47.60 -40.12
C PHE A 115 -20.11 48.44 -41.04
N SER A 116 -20.36 48.46 -42.36
CA SER A 116 -19.51 49.15 -43.33
C SER A 116 -19.50 50.67 -43.21
N GLY A 117 -20.52 51.27 -42.59
CA GLY A 117 -20.58 52.70 -42.26
C GLY A 117 -19.79 53.10 -41.00
N LEU A 118 -19.26 52.15 -40.23
CA LEU A 118 -18.68 52.42 -38.89
C LEU A 118 -17.18 52.13 -38.78
N ILE A 119 -16.61 51.28 -39.64
CA ILE A 119 -15.19 50.89 -39.61
C ILE A 119 -14.63 50.84 -41.03
N GLU A 120 -13.49 51.50 -41.25
CA GLU A 120 -12.74 51.44 -42.52
C GLU A 120 -12.34 50.01 -42.88
N THR A 121 -12.50 49.63 -44.15
CA THR A 121 -12.27 48.25 -44.63
C THR A 121 -10.84 47.74 -44.38
N SER A 122 -9.85 48.63 -44.37
CA SER A 122 -8.45 48.32 -44.00
C SER A 122 -8.34 47.87 -42.54
N LYS A 123 -8.86 48.65 -41.59
CA LYS A 123 -8.89 48.35 -40.15
C LYS A 123 -9.70 47.08 -39.86
N LEU A 124 -10.83 46.89 -40.54
CA LEU A 124 -11.62 45.66 -40.44
C LEU A 124 -10.81 44.44 -40.90
N THR A 125 -10.10 44.53 -42.02
CA THR A 125 -9.25 43.45 -42.55
C THR A 125 -8.10 43.12 -41.60
N GLU A 126 -7.46 44.13 -41.00
CA GLU A 126 -6.40 43.94 -39.99
C GLU A 126 -6.94 43.25 -38.72
N CYS A 127 -8.09 43.67 -38.21
CA CYS A 127 -8.75 43.04 -37.06
C CYS A 127 -9.13 41.58 -37.36
N LEU A 128 -9.67 41.29 -38.54
CA LEU A 128 -10.00 39.92 -38.97
C LEU A 128 -8.74 39.05 -39.12
N ALA A 129 -7.67 39.58 -39.69
CA ALA A 129 -6.39 38.86 -39.79
C ALA A 129 -5.81 38.52 -38.42
N LYS A 130 -5.85 39.46 -37.45
CA LYS A 130 -5.42 39.21 -36.06
C LYS A 130 -6.30 38.16 -35.38
N ALA A 131 -7.62 38.23 -35.56
CA ALA A 131 -8.55 37.25 -35.00
C ALA A 131 -8.33 35.84 -35.59
N VAL A 132 -8.13 35.73 -36.91
CA VAL A 132 -7.80 34.46 -37.58
C VAL A 132 -6.48 33.89 -37.08
N ASN A 133 -5.45 34.72 -36.87
CA ASN A 133 -4.18 34.27 -36.32
C ASN A 133 -4.32 33.78 -34.87
N SER A 134 -5.04 34.51 -34.00
CA SER A 134 -5.34 34.07 -32.62
C SER A 134 -6.04 32.71 -32.61
N LEU A 135 -7.11 32.56 -33.41
CA LEU A 135 -7.85 31.31 -33.53
C LEU A 135 -7.00 30.15 -34.09
N GLN A 136 -6.04 30.45 -34.97
CA GLN A 136 -5.10 29.46 -35.51
C GLN A 136 -4.07 29.03 -34.45
N GLU A 137 -3.55 29.97 -33.66
CA GLU A 137 -2.65 29.71 -32.53
C GLU A 137 -3.35 28.89 -31.45
N GLU A 138 -4.53 29.34 -30.99
CA GLU A 138 -5.43 28.60 -30.07
C GLU A 138 -5.72 27.18 -30.58
N LEU A 139 -6.04 27.02 -31.86
CA LEU A 139 -6.28 25.71 -32.49
C LEU A 139 -5.02 24.83 -32.50
N THR A 140 -3.81 25.38 -32.59
CA THR A 140 -2.58 24.60 -32.40
C THR A 140 -2.32 24.27 -30.93
N GLN A 141 -2.61 25.18 -29.99
CA GLN A 141 -2.46 24.94 -28.56
C GLN A 141 -3.41 23.83 -28.09
N GLU A 142 -4.68 23.87 -28.50
CA GLU A 142 -5.67 22.82 -28.24
C GLU A 142 -5.27 21.46 -28.82
N LYS A 143 -4.67 21.41 -30.02
CA LYS A 143 -4.12 20.16 -30.58
C LYS A 143 -3.02 19.57 -29.68
N HIS A 144 -2.11 20.40 -29.16
CA HIS A 144 -1.07 19.95 -28.24
C HIS A 144 -1.63 19.51 -26.87
N GLN A 145 -2.57 20.27 -26.29
CA GLN A 145 -3.26 19.91 -25.05
C GLN A 145 -4.00 18.57 -25.19
N LYS A 146 -4.75 18.38 -26.28
CA LYS A 146 -5.45 17.14 -26.60
C LYS A 146 -4.51 15.93 -26.69
N VAL A 147 -3.33 16.08 -27.31
CA VAL A 147 -2.32 15.01 -27.37
C VAL A 147 -1.76 14.68 -25.99
N SER A 148 -1.48 15.70 -25.16
CA SER A 148 -1.03 15.53 -23.77
C SER A 148 -2.08 14.79 -22.92
N LEU A 149 -3.34 15.22 -22.99
CA LEU A 149 -4.47 14.59 -22.28
C LEU A 149 -4.72 13.15 -22.75
N LEU A 150 -4.59 12.86 -24.05
CA LEU A 150 -4.67 11.49 -24.59
C LEU A 150 -3.52 10.60 -24.09
N HIS A 151 -2.30 11.13 -23.97
CA HIS A 151 -1.18 10.40 -23.38
C HIS A 151 -1.40 10.12 -21.88
N HIS A 152 -1.87 11.11 -21.12
CA HIS A 152 -2.20 10.93 -19.70
C HIS A 152 -3.36 9.95 -19.50
N SER A 153 -4.40 10.00 -20.35
CA SER A 153 -5.52 9.04 -20.33
C SER A 153 -5.06 7.60 -20.59
N ARG A 154 -4.07 7.38 -21.48
CA ARG A 154 -3.44 6.06 -21.67
C ARG A 154 -2.72 5.61 -20.39
N GLN A 155 -1.83 6.44 -19.82
CA GLN A 155 -1.13 6.12 -18.57
C GLN A 155 -2.10 5.80 -17.41
N LEU A 156 -3.28 6.44 -17.35
CA LEU A 156 -4.29 6.15 -16.35
C LEU A 156 -4.98 4.79 -16.61
N LYS A 157 -5.29 4.45 -17.87
CA LYS A 157 -5.83 3.12 -18.23
C LYS A 157 -4.84 2.00 -17.93
N ASP A 158 -3.56 2.21 -18.20
CA ASP A 158 -2.50 1.23 -17.92
C ASP A 158 -2.31 1.03 -16.40
N ARG A 159 -2.45 2.09 -15.60
CA ARG A 159 -2.50 2.01 -14.13
C ARG A 159 -3.75 1.27 -13.64
N VAL A 160 -4.92 1.51 -14.23
CA VAL A 160 -6.17 0.83 -13.86
C VAL A 160 -6.08 -0.67 -14.15
N SER A 161 -5.60 -1.08 -15.32
CA SER A 161 -5.44 -2.50 -15.65
C SER A 161 -4.39 -3.20 -14.77
N GLN A 162 -3.31 -2.50 -14.39
CA GLN A 162 -2.34 -2.98 -13.39
C GLN A 162 -2.99 -3.19 -12.00
N LEU A 163 -3.78 -2.22 -11.53
CA LEU A 163 -4.51 -2.30 -10.26
C LEU A 163 -5.59 -3.40 -10.28
N GLU A 164 -6.26 -3.61 -11.41
CA GLU A 164 -7.19 -4.73 -11.59
C GLU A 164 -6.50 -6.09 -11.50
N ALA A 165 -5.32 -6.24 -12.11
CA ALA A 165 -4.53 -7.47 -12.04
C ALA A 165 -4.09 -7.74 -10.59
N GLN A 166 -3.62 -6.72 -9.87
CA GLN A 166 -3.30 -6.81 -8.45
C GLN A 166 -4.52 -7.19 -7.59
N ASN A 167 -5.69 -6.58 -7.85
CA ASN A 167 -6.94 -6.95 -7.16
C ASN A 167 -7.37 -8.39 -7.43
N LYS A 168 -7.27 -8.88 -8.68
CA LYS A 168 -7.58 -10.28 -9.04
C LYS A 168 -6.64 -11.24 -8.31
N HIS A 169 -5.36 -10.90 -8.17
CA HIS A 169 -4.39 -11.69 -7.42
C HIS A 169 -4.65 -11.71 -5.90
N LEU A 170 -4.94 -10.55 -5.29
CA LEU A 170 -5.28 -10.46 -3.86
C LEU A 170 -6.52 -11.29 -3.50
N ARG A 171 -7.58 -11.24 -4.33
CA ARG A 171 -8.77 -12.09 -4.16
C ARG A 171 -8.47 -13.59 -4.21
N GLY A 172 -7.42 -13.99 -4.95
CA GLY A 172 -6.89 -15.34 -4.92
C GLY A 172 -6.42 -15.70 -3.52
N ILE A 173 -5.47 -14.93 -2.97
CA ILE A 173 -4.92 -15.12 -1.61
C ILE A 173 -6.03 -15.11 -0.54
N GLU A 174 -7.01 -14.19 -0.65
CA GLU A 174 -8.17 -14.14 0.25
C GLU A 174 -9.00 -15.43 0.22
N ALA A 175 -9.22 -16.01 -0.96
CA ALA A 175 -9.92 -17.28 -1.12
C ALA A 175 -9.10 -18.47 -0.58
N GLU A 176 -7.77 -18.45 -0.73
CA GLU A 176 -6.87 -19.48 -0.18
C GLU A 176 -6.83 -19.45 1.35
N HIS A 177 -6.69 -18.26 1.94
CA HIS A 177 -6.80 -18.07 3.39
C HIS A 177 -8.19 -18.52 3.91
N SER A 178 -9.26 -18.21 3.17
CA SER A 178 -10.63 -18.65 3.48
C SER A 178 -10.87 -20.15 3.28
N ARG A 179 -10.02 -20.84 2.51
CA ARG A 179 -9.96 -22.30 2.42
C ARG A 179 -9.22 -22.88 3.63
N MET A 180 -7.99 -22.42 3.89
CA MET A 180 -7.17 -22.87 5.01
C MET A 180 -7.86 -22.68 6.36
N LYS A 181 -8.58 -21.57 6.56
CA LYS A 181 -9.39 -21.35 7.77
C LYS A 181 -10.48 -22.41 7.97
N ARG A 182 -11.08 -22.94 6.89
CA ARG A 182 -12.08 -24.03 6.96
C ARG A 182 -11.43 -25.39 7.23
N GLU A 183 -10.26 -25.65 6.65
CA GLU A 183 -9.47 -26.88 6.89
C GLU A 183 -9.03 -26.95 8.36
N VAL A 184 -8.43 -25.87 8.89
CA VAL A 184 -8.09 -25.73 10.33
C VAL A 184 -9.34 -25.89 11.22
N SER A 185 -10.48 -25.38 10.78
CA SER A 185 -11.76 -25.57 11.50
C SER A 185 -12.23 -27.03 11.49
N SER A 186 -12.05 -27.78 10.39
CA SER A 186 -12.39 -29.21 10.32
C SER A 186 -11.53 -30.01 11.29
N HIS A 187 -10.20 -29.84 11.21
CA HIS A 187 -9.26 -30.53 12.08
C HIS A 187 -9.48 -30.22 13.57
N PHE A 188 -9.92 -29.00 13.92
CA PHE A 188 -10.32 -28.68 15.29
C PHE A 188 -11.51 -29.52 15.77
N HIS A 189 -12.53 -29.72 14.93
CA HIS A 189 -13.67 -30.60 15.26
C HIS A 189 -13.29 -32.09 15.28
N GLU A 190 -12.35 -32.52 14.44
CA GLU A 190 -11.79 -33.88 14.46
C GLU A 190 -11.01 -34.16 15.75
N VAL A 191 -10.16 -33.21 16.19
CA VAL A 191 -9.45 -33.30 17.48
C VAL A 191 -10.41 -33.33 18.67
N LEU A 192 -11.53 -32.59 18.62
CA LEU A 192 -12.57 -32.67 19.65
C LEU A 192 -13.25 -34.05 19.69
N LYS A 193 -13.59 -34.65 18.53
CA LYS A 193 -14.14 -36.02 18.47
C LYS A 193 -13.16 -37.04 19.05
N LEU A 194 -11.89 -37.02 18.61
CA LEU A 194 -10.85 -37.93 19.11
C LEU A 194 -10.60 -37.78 20.62
N LYS A 195 -10.64 -36.55 21.13
CA LYS A 195 -10.61 -36.27 22.57
C LYS A 195 -11.76 -36.97 23.29
N ASP A 196 -12.99 -36.82 22.82
CA ASP A 196 -14.17 -37.39 23.47
C ASP A 196 -14.21 -38.92 23.32
N GLU A 197 -13.70 -39.49 22.22
CA GLU A 197 -13.48 -40.92 22.05
C GLU A 197 -12.46 -41.48 23.06
N ILE A 198 -11.36 -40.76 23.34
CA ILE A 198 -10.38 -41.14 24.37
C ILE A 198 -11.00 -41.13 25.77
N TYR A 199 -11.87 -40.15 26.09
CA TYR A 199 -12.62 -40.15 27.35
C TYR A 199 -13.60 -41.34 27.42
N ASN A 200 -14.32 -41.65 26.34
CA ASN A 200 -15.21 -42.81 26.29
C ASN A 200 -14.45 -44.15 26.46
N LEU A 201 -13.27 -44.29 25.84
CA LEU A 201 -12.44 -45.49 25.96
C LEU A 201 -11.85 -45.65 27.36
N SER A 202 -11.37 -44.56 27.98
CA SER A 202 -10.84 -44.61 29.36
C SER A 202 -11.92 -44.93 30.39
N MET A 203 -13.15 -44.41 30.22
CA MET A 203 -14.30 -44.80 31.05
C MET A 203 -14.70 -46.28 30.89
N ARG A 204 -14.64 -46.82 29.67
CA ARG A 204 -14.87 -48.26 29.43
C ARG A 204 -13.77 -49.11 30.06
N TYR A 205 -12.51 -48.68 29.96
CA TYR A 205 -11.37 -49.38 30.55
C TYR A 205 -11.45 -49.43 32.08
N THR A 206 -11.80 -48.32 32.74
CA THR A 206 -11.96 -48.31 34.21
C THR A 206 -13.15 -49.16 34.67
N SER A 207 -14.26 -49.17 33.92
CA SER A 207 -15.40 -50.06 34.17
C SER A 207 -15.00 -51.54 34.05
N ALA A 208 -14.31 -51.92 32.97
CA ALA A 208 -13.83 -53.29 32.78
C ALA A 208 -12.79 -53.72 33.83
N LEU A 209 -11.98 -52.78 34.35
CA LEU A 209 -11.06 -53.04 35.46
C LEU A 209 -11.82 -53.35 36.76
N GLN A 210 -12.86 -52.57 37.07
CA GLN A 210 -13.74 -52.81 38.22
C GLN A 210 -14.49 -54.14 38.11
N GLU A 211 -15.01 -54.48 36.92
CA GLU A 211 -15.65 -55.78 36.66
C GLU A 211 -14.68 -56.96 36.85
N LYS A 212 -13.42 -56.82 36.38
CA LYS A 212 -12.35 -57.80 36.60
C LYS A 212 -12.04 -57.97 38.10
N ASP A 213 -11.94 -56.88 38.86
CA ASP A 213 -11.67 -56.95 40.30
C ASP A 213 -12.82 -57.62 41.06
N LEU A 214 -14.08 -57.28 40.74
CA LEU A 214 -15.26 -57.95 41.28
C LEU A 214 -15.31 -59.45 40.91
N ALA A 215 -14.89 -59.82 39.70
CA ALA A 215 -14.80 -61.21 39.26
C ALA A 215 -13.69 -61.99 40.00
N ILE A 216 -12.56 -61.35 40.32
CA ILE A 216 -11.51 -61.92 41.15
C ILE A 216 -12.03 -62.19 42.57
N THR A 217 -12.69 -61.22 43.21
CA THR A 217 -13.26 -61.41 44.56
C THR A 217 -14.29 -62.55 44.60
N ARG A 218 -15.15 -62.66 43.57
CA ARG A 218 -16.09 -63.79 43.44
C ARG A 218 -15.37 -65.13 43.26
N SER A 219 -14.31 -65.15 42.47
CA SER A 219 -13.50 -66.36 42.22
C SER A 219 -12.76 -66.83 43.47
N GLN A 220 -12.32 -65.90 44.33
CA GLN A 220 -11.70 -66.20 45.62
C GLN A 220 -12.69 -66.84 46.59
N GLY A 221 -13.90 -66.27 46.75
CA GLY A 221 -14.95 -66.88 47.58
C GLY A 221 -15.34 -68.30 47.12
N LEU A 222 -15.47 -68.51 45.80
CA LEU A 222 -15.72 -69.85 45.24
C LEU A 222 -14.56 -70.83 45.47
N GLN A 223 -13.31 -70.37 45.55
CA GLN A 223 -12.16 -71.21 45.91
C GLN A 223 -12.17 -71.60 47.39
N GLU A 224 -12.60 -70.70 48.28
CA GLU A 224 -12.79 -70.94 49.71
C GLU A 224 -13.92 -71.97 49.95
N GLU A 225 -15.08 -71.80 49.29
CA GLU A 225 -16.18 -72.78 49.32
C GLU A 225 -15.74 -74.16 48.81
N LEU A 226 -15.03 -74.22 47.67
CA LEU A 226 -14.50 -75.47 47.13
C LEU A 226 -13.46 -76.14 48.03
N TYR A 227 -12.74 -75.39 48.86
CA TYR A 227 -11.82 -75.96 49.85
C TYR A 227 -12.59 -76.63 51.00
N LEU A 228 -13.61 -75.97 51.54
CA LEU A 228 -14.48 -76.52 52.58
C LEU A 228 -15.20 -77.80 52.11
N MET A 229 -15.82 -77.76 50.93
CA MET A 229 -16.50 -78.91 50.33
C MET A 229 -15.55 -80.11 50.07
N LYS A 230 -14.30 -79.86 49.70
CA LYS A 230 -13.27 -80.92 49.57
C LYS A 230 -12.93 -81.56 50.91
N GLN A 231 -12.85 -80.78 51.99
CA GLN A 231 -12.58 -81.29 53.33
C GLN A 231 -13.73 -82.18 53.83
N GLU A 232 -14.98 -81.78 53.57
CA GLU A 232 -16.18 -82.57 53.88
C GLU A 232 -16.23 -83.89 53.09
N LEU A 233 -15.98 -83.84 51.78
CA LEU A 233 -15.89 -85.03 50.93
C LEU A 233 -14.79 -86.00 51.38
N GLN A 234 -13.68 -85.51 51.96
CA GLN A 234 -12.63 -86.37 52.52
C GLN A 234 -13.10 -87.12 53.76
N ARG A 235 -13.88 -86.50 54.65
CA ARG A 235 -14.48 -87.16 55.84
C ARG A 235 -15.39 -88.32 55.40
N ALA A 236 -16.37 -88.03 54.54
CA ALA A 236 -17.32 -89.01 54.01
C ALA A 236 -16.66 -90.17 53.22
N LYS A 237 -15.52 -89.92 52.55
CA LYS A 237 -14.75 -90.97 51.86
C LYS A 237 -14.09 -91.96 52.82
N VAL A 238 -13.58 -91.50 53.95
CA VAL A 238 -12.99 -92.39 54.98
C VAL A 238 -14.07 -93.29 55.57
N GLU A 239 -15.23 -92.72 55.90
CA GLU A 239 -16.41 -93.44 56.40
C GLU A 239 -16.82 -94.58 55.44
N SER A 240 -17.02 -94.27 54.15
CA SER A 240 -17.43 -95.27 53.14
C SER A 240 -16.35 -96.32 52.80
N TYR A 241 -15.05 -96.01 52.98
CA TYR A 241 -13.99 -97.00 52.81
C TYR A 241 -14.04 -98.09 53.88
N CYS A 242 -14.25 -97.69 55.14
CA CYS A 242 -14.41 -98.63 56.27
C CYS A 242 -15.65 -99.54 56.14
N GLU A 243 -16.64 -99.19 55.32
CA GLU A 243 -17.78 -100.05 55.00
C GLU A 243 -17.46 -101.08 53.89
N ARG A 244 -16.67 -100.69 52.89
CA ARG A 244 -16.28 -101.59 51.78
C ARG A 244 -15.34 -102.70 52.23
N GLU A 245 -14.39 -102.44 53.13
CA GLU A 245 -13.51 -103.49 53.66
C GLU A 245 -14.28 -104.62 54.39
N ARG A 246 -15.38 -104.27 55.07
CA ARG A 246 -16.29 -105.23 55.72
C ARG A 246 -17.05 -106.11 54.72
N SER A 247 -17.10 -105.69 53.45
CA SER A 247 -17.89 -106.33 52.39
C SER A 247 -17.05 -107.29 51.53
N LEU A 248 -15.78 -106.94 51.25
CA LEU A 248 -14.92 -107.58 50.25
C LEU A 248 -14.31 -108.94 50.65
N ARG A 249 -14.35 -109.35 51.93
CA ARG A 249 -13.71 -110.58 52.43
C ARG A 249 -14.38 -111.92 52.01
N ARG A 250 -15.32 -111.95 51.05
CA ARG A 250 -16.26 -113.10 50.91
C ARG A 250 -15.95 -114.20 49.90
N THR A 251 -15.31 -113.94 48.75
CA THR A 251 -15.14 -114.98 47.68
C THR A 251 -14.01 -114.66 46.70
N SER A 252 -13.20 -115.67 46.32
CA SER A 252 -12.39 -115.67 45.10
C SER A 252 -11.97 -117.09 44.67
N ASN A 253 -11.41 -117.21 43.46
CA ASN A 253 -10.76 -118.41 42.86
C ASN A 253 -11.75 -119.49 42.31
N LEU A 254 -11.44 -120.35 41.32
CA LEU A 254 -10.18 -120.76 40.67
C LEU A 254 -10.29 -120.99 39.14
N GLN A 255 -9.21 -120.61 38.42
CA GLN A 255 -8.48 -121.25 37.29
C GLN A 255 -9.14 -121.90 36.03
N PRO A 256 -8.36 -122.07 34.91
CA PRO A 256 -8.91 -122.30 33.56
C PRO A 256 -8.50 -123.62 32.87
N GLN A 257 -9.15 -123.92 31.75
CA GLN A 257 -8.74 -124.90 30.73
C GLN A 257 -8.38 -124.15 29.43
N ALA A 258 -7.16 -123.62 29.34
CA ALA A 258 -6.81 -122.62 28.31
C ALA A 258 -5.55 -122.93 27.46
N GLU A 259 -4.67 -123.83 27.91
CA GLU A 259 -3.27 -123.85 27.46
C GLU A 259 -3.05 -124.50 26.08
N GLU A 260 -3.84 -125.50 25.68
CA GLU A 260 -3.78 -126.08 24.32
C GLU A 260 -4.51 -125.21 23.27
N LEU A 261 -5.55 -124.47 23.68
CA LEU A 261 -6.17 -123.44 22.83
C LEU A 261 -5.30 -122.19 22.68
N LEU A 262 -4.29 -122.01 23.54
CA LEU A 262 -3.29 -120.96 23.44
C LEU A 262 -2.35 -121.22 22.26
N GLN A 263 -1.65 -122.36 22.24
CA GLN A 263 -0.57 -122.61 21.27
C GLN A 263 -1.02 -122.51 19.78
N LEU A 264 -2.17 -123.08 19.43
CA LEU A 264 -2.71 -122.99 18.06
C LEU A 264 -3.33 -121.61 17.72
N ARG A 265 -3.71 -120.82 18.72
CA ARG A 265 -4.01 -119.39 18.51
C ARG A 265 -2.74 -118.60 18.29
N GLU A 266 -1.72 -118.79 19.13
CA GLU A 266 -0.45 -118.10 19.03
C GLU A 266 0.19 -118.26 17.65
N GLU A 267 0.10 -119.42 16.99
CA GLU A 267 0.66 -119.60 15.63
C GLU A 267 -0.15 -118.87 14.54
N ASN A 268 -1.48 -118.81 14.67
CA ASN A 268 -2.32 -117.97 13.82
C ASN A 268 -2.09 -116.48 14.08
N GLU A 269 -1.90 -116.10 15.35
CA GLU A 269 -1.58 -114.73 15.79
C GLU A 269 -0.18 -114.33 15.32
N LYS A 270 0.82 -115.23 15.35
CA LYS A 270 2.15 -114.98 14.79
C LYS A 270 2.07 -114.67 13.29
N LEU A 271 1.36 -115.48 12.49
CA LEU A 271 1.19 -115.22 11.06
C LEU A 271 0.36 -113.97 10.74
N ARG A 272 -0.70 -113.69 11.51
CA ARG A 272 -1.46 -112.43 11.38
C ARG A 272 -0.62 -111.23 11.76
N SER A 273 0.12 -111.30 12.87
CA SER A 273 0.98 -110.22 13.35
C SER A 273 2.08 -109.86 12.35
N LEU A 274 2.55 -110.77 11.50
CA LEU A 274 3.50 -110.47 10.43
C LEU A 274 2.86 -109.68 9.28
N VAL A 275 1.63 -110.02 8.87
CA VAL A 275 0.87 -109.27 7.85
C VAL A 275 0.39 -107.91 8.41
N GLU A 276 -0.01 -107.88 9.67
CA GLU A 276 -0.32 -106.65 10.42
C GLU A 276 0.94 -105.78 10.59
N LEU A 277 2.12 -106.36 10.80
CA LEU A 277 3.40 -105.63 10.87
C LEU A 277 3.83 -105.08 9.51
N GLU A 278 3.63 -105.83 8.41
CA GLU A 278 3.97 -105.37 7.05
C GLU A 278 3.03 -104.23 6.60
N THR A 279 1.72 -104.37 6.86
CA THR A 279 0.75 -103.29 6.60
C THR A 279 0.95 -102.08 7.52
N PHE A 280 1.28 -102.29 8.80
CA PHE A 280 1.66 -101.22 9.72
C PHE A 280 2.97 -100.54 9.31
N SER A 281 3.94 -101.27 8.76
CA SER A 281 5.19 -100.72 8.21
C SER A 281 4.94 -99.82 6.99
N LEU A 282 3.99 -100.19 6.12
CA LEU A 282 3.57 -99.32 5.00
C LEU A 282 2.88 -98.06 5.52
N VAL A 283 1.91 -98.20 6.43
CA VAL A 283 1.23 -97.05 7.06
C VAL A 283 2.20 -96.15 7.82
N GLN A 284 3.22 -96.70 8.49
CA GLN A 284 4.30 -95.92 9.11
C GLN A 284 5.11 -95.14 8.07
N LYS A 285 5.47 -95.75 6.93
CA LYS A 285 6.17 -95.06 5.85
C LYS A 285 5.34 -93.89 5.33
N ASP A 286 4.07 -94.13 5.03
CA ASP A 286 3.19 -93.11 4.45
C ASP A 286 2.93 -91.96 5.44
N ILE A 287 2.80 -92.26 6.74
CA ILE A 287 2.77 -91.25 7.82
C ILE A 287 4.08 -90.45 7.87
N LEU A 288 5.25 -91.08 7.73
CA LEU A 288 6.54 -90.39 7.74
C LEU A 288 6.75 -89.53 6.49
N GLU A 289 6.22 -89.94 5.34
CA GLU A 289 6.21 -89.17 4.08
C GLU A 289 5.32 -87.92 4.23
N GLN A 290 4.10 -88.08 4.74
CA GLN A 290 3.20 -86.95 5.07
C GLN A 290 3.83 -85.98 6.10
N ASN A 291 4.45 -86.49 7.17
CA ASN A 291 5.12 -85.64 8.17
C ASN A 291 6.32 -84.88 7.59
N LEU A 292 6.99 -85.42 6.57
CA LEU A 292 8.07 -84.73 5.87
C LEU A 292 7.52 -83.57 5.03
N ASP A 293 6.44 -83.81 4.28
CA ASP A 293 5.79 -82.80 3.44
C ASP A 293 5.17 -81.67 4.27
N GLU A 294 4.41 -81.98 5.33
CA GLU A 294 3.88 -80.97 6.27
C GLU A 294 5.02 -80.13 6.89
N ALA A 295 6.16 -80.77 7.22
CA ALA A 295 7.35 -80.09 7.73
C ALA A 295 8.15 -79.33 6.65
N LEU A 296 7.87 -79.51 5.36
CA LEU A 296 8.43 -78.73 4.25
C LEU A 296 7.50 -77.55 3.91
N GLU A 297 6.18 -77.75 3.90
CA GLU A 297 5.18 -76.70 3.73
C GLU A 297 5.29 -75.66 4.86
N GLY A 298 5.29 -76.10 6.12
CA GLY A 298 5.45 -75.19 7.27
C GLY A 298 6.78 -74.40 7.24
N LYS A 299 7.86 -74.95 6.67
CA LYS A 299 9.11 -74.21 6.44
C LYS A 299 8.94 -73.15 5.33
N GLN A 300 8.23 -73.47 4.25
CA GLN A 300 7.95 -72.52 3.17
C GLN A 300 7.03 -71.37 3.64
N GLU A 301 6.01 -71.66 4.44
CA GLU A 301 5.16 -70.65 5.08
C GLU A 301 5.97 -69.71 5.99
N LEU A 302 6.86 -70.26 6.82
CA LEU A 302 7.75 -69.46 7.68
C LEU A 302 8.69 -68.57 6.86
N LEU A 303 9.24 -69.07 5.75
CA LEU A 303 10.08 -68.27 4.84
C LEU A 303 9.27 -67.15 4.16
N ALA A 304 8.07 -67.44 3.64
CA ALA A 304 7.17 -66.44 3.07
C ALA A 304 6.77 -65.38 4.12
N ARG A 305 6.53 -65.81 5.38
CA ARG A 305 6.24 -64.90 6.50
C ARG A 305 7.44 -64.01 6.83
N ILE A 306 8.66 -64.54 6.82
CA ILE A 306 9.90 -63.78 7.01
C ILE A 306 10.10 -62.75 5.88
N HIS A 307 9.80 -63.11 4.62
CA HIS A 307 9.89 -62.20 3.49
C HIS A 307 8.87 -61.05 3.61
N SER A 308 7.60 -61.37 3.88
CA SER A 308 6.55 -60.37 4.17
C SER A 308 6.89 -59.46 5.35
N LEU A 309 7.59 -59.95 6.37
CA LEU A 309 8.06 -59.15 7.51
C LEU A 309 9.21 -58.21 7.10
N ARG A 310 10.17 -58.69 6.30
CA ARG A 310 11.28 -57.89 5.76
C ARG A 310 10.79 -56.76 4.86
N GLU A 311 9.87 -57.05 3.94
CA GLU A 311 9.25 -56.06 3.05
C GLU A 311 8.55 -54.95 3.85
N ARG A 312 7.72 -55.32 4.83
CA ARG A 312 7.06 -54.35 5.72
C ARG A 312 8.05 -53.56 6.58
N ALA A 313 9.16 -54.16 7.00
CA ALA A 313 10.22 -53.44 7.70
C ALA A 313 10.91 -52.40 6.81
N VAL A 314 11.21 -52.73 5.55
CA VAL A 314 11.79 -51.79 4.56
C VAL A 314 10.80 -50.65 4.25
N ILE A 315 9.52 -50.95 4.06
CA ILE A 315 8.47 -49.93 3.85
C ILE A 315 8.40 -48.98 5.06
N ALA A 316 8.34 -49.52 6.28
CA ALA A 316 8.32 -48.71 7.50
C ALA A 316 9.60 -47.89 7.71
N GLU A 317 10.77 -48.41 7.31
CA GLU A 317 12.03 -47.65 7.39
C GLU A 317 12.07 -46.49 6.37
N ASN A 318 11.52 -46.69 5.18
CA ASN A 318 11.43 -45.66 4.15
C ASN A 318 10.41 -44.56 4.51
N GLN A 319 9.24 -44.94 5.05
CA GLN A 319 8.31 -43.99 5.66
C GLN A 319 8.96 -43.20 6.79
N ARG A 320 9.76 -43.86 7.65
CA ARG A 320 10.52 -43.19 8.72
C ARG A 320 11.54 -42.17 8.16
N LYS A 321 12.19 -42.45 7.02
CA LYS A 321 13.12 -41.51 6.36
C LYS A 321 12.37 -40.28 5.85
N GLN A 322 11.28 -40.49 5.11
CA GLN A 322 10.41 -39.42 4.59
C GLN A 322 9.91 -38.49 5.72
N CYS A 323 9.35 -39.05 6.80
CA CYS A 323 8.92 -38.25 7.96
C CYS A 323 10.06 -37.58 8.76
N TRP A 324 11.33 -37.95 8.52
CA TRP A 324 12.49 -37.23 9.03
C TRP A 324 12.87 -36.06 8.11
N GLU A 325 12.87 -36.27 6.80
CA GLU A 325 13.15 -35.26 5.76
C GLU A 325 12.09 -34.14 5.75
N GLU A 326 10.80 -34.47 5.75
CA GLU A 326 9.69 -33.51 5.86
C GLU A 326 9.80 -32.65 7.13
N LYS A 327 10.21 -33.28 8.23
CA LYS A 327 10.41 -32.64 9.53
C LYS A 327 11.61 -31.71 9.53
N GLU A 328 12.68 -32.05 8.83
CA GLU A 328 13.87 -31.21 8.68
C GLU A 328 13.57 -30.01 7.77
N HIS A 329 12.91 -30.23 6.63
CA HIS A 329 12.38 -29.15 5.77
C HIS A 329 11.50 -28.19 6.57
N SER A 330 10.53 -28.71 7.32
CA SER A 330 9.65 -27.92 8.19
C SER A 330 10.44 -27.10 9.23
N LEU A 331 11.50 -27.67 9.79
CA LEU A 331 12.34 -26.96 10.76
C LEU A 331 13.15 -25.84 10.09
N ILE A 332 13.71 -26.08 8.91
CA ILE A 332 14.43 -25.06 8.11
C ILE A 332 13.49 -23.91 7.75
N GLU A 333 12.27 -24.22 7.32
CA GLU A 333 11.25 -23.22 7.01
C GLU A 333 10.81 -22.41 8.24
N CYS A 334 10.62 -23.04 9.40
CA CYS A 334 10.37 -22.32 10.65
C CYS A 334 11.53 -21.37 11.02
N HIS A 335 12.79 -21.75 10.76
CA HIS A 335 13.94 -20.87 11.01
C HIS A 335 14.02 -19.71 10.01
N ARG A 336 13.74 -19.95 8.72
CA ARG A 336 13.59 -18.89 7.69
C ARG A 336 12.57 -17.86 8.13
N MET A 337 11.33 -18.30 8.40
CA MET A 337 10.23 -17.43 8.81
C MET A 337 10.54 -16.66 10.11
N LYS A 338 11.27 -17.27 11.06
CA LYS A 338 11.73 -16.57 12.27
C LYS A 338 12.67 -15.41 11.94
N VAL A 339 13.67 -15.63 11.09
CA VAL A 339 14.62 -14.59 10.66
C VAL A 339 13.90 -13.49 9.87
N ASP A 340 12.96 -13.84 8.99
CA ASP A 340 12.12 -12.87 8.29
C ASP A 340 11.31 -12.01 9.29
N CYS A 341 10.67 -12.62 10.30
CA CYS A 341 9.96 -11.90 11.36
C CYS A 341 10.89 -11.00 12.22
N GLU A 342 12.15 -11.37 12.41
CA GLU A 342 13.14 -10.54 13.11
C GLU A 342 13.52 -9.32 12.24
N LEU A 343 13.80 -9.54 10.96
CA LEU A 343 14.10 -8.51 9.97
C LEU A 343 12.91 -7.56 9.69
N TYR A 344 11.67 -8.02 9.78
CA TYR A 344 10.48 -7.14 9.73
C TYR A 344 10.35 -6.26 10.97
N LYS A 345 10.71 -6.73 12.17
CA LYS A 345 10.73 -5.89 13.39
C LYS A 345 11.80 -4.81 13.31
N GLU A 346 12.98 -5.14 12.79
CA GLU A 346 14.06 -4.17 12.56
C GLU A 346 13.64 -3.07 11.57
N LYS A 347 13.00 -3.45 10.45
CA LYS A 347 12.40 -2.50 9.49
C LYS A 347 11.36 -1.57 10.14
N ILE A 348 10.46 -2.12 10.97
CA ILE A 348 9.44 -1.32 11.68
C ILE A 348 10.10 -0.34 12.65
N SER A 349 11.11 -0.79 13.40
CA SER A 349 11.87 0.06 14.34
C SER A 349 12.62 1.19 13.63
N ALA A 350 13.21 0.91 12.46
CA ALA A 350 13.88 1.90 11.63
C ALA A 350 12.90 2.96 11.07
N LEU A 351 11.69 2.54 10.66
CA LEU A 351 10.63 3.46 10.22
C LEU A 351 10.09 4.30 11.38
N GLN A 352 9.96 3.74 12.59
CA GLN A 352 9.56 4.48 13.79
C GLN A 352 10.58 5.56 14.16
N LEU A 353 11.88 5.27 14.05
CA LEU A 353 12.94 6.27 14.22
C LEU A 353 12.83 7.40 13.19
N GLN A 354 12.67 7.08 11.91
CA GLN A 354 12.50 8.08 10.85
C GLN A 354 11.27 8.99 11.07
N VAL A 355 10.16 8.44 11.56
CA VAL A 355 8.96 9.23 11.92
C VAL A 355 9.23 10.15 13.12
N ALA A 356 10.01 9.70 14.11
CA ALA A 356 10.40 10.53 15.25
C ALA A 356 11.33 11.68 14.84
N ASP A 357 12.29 11.44 13.95
CA ASP A 357 13.18 12.48 13.42
C ASP A 357 12.41 13.50 12.57
N LEU A 358 11.53 13.06 11.66
CA LEU A 358 10.65 13.97 10.89
C LEU A 358 9.71 14.79 11.79
N GLN A 359 9.23 14.22 12.90
CA GLN A 359 8.46 14.96 13.89
C GLN A 359 9.32 16.03 14.60
N LYS A 360 10.57 15.71 14.94
CA LYS A 360 11.52 16.67 15.53
C LYS A 360 11.85 17.81 14.56
N GLU A 361 12.06 17.52 13.27
CA GLU A 361 12.26 18.55 12.23
C GLU A 361 11.05 19.46 12.08
N ARG A 362 9.83 18.89 12.07
CA ARG A 362 8.56 19.64 12.06
C ARG A 362 8.47 20.61 13.24
N ASP A 363 8.74 20.11 14.44
CA ASP A 363 8.59 20.90 15.68
C ASP A 363 9.68 21.98 15.79
N GLN A 364 10.89 21.71 15.28
CA GLN A 364 11.95 22.72 15.10
C GLN A 364 11.54 23.80 14.07
N ALA A 365 10.91 23.42 12.95
CA ALA A 365 10.45 24.36 11.94
C ALA A 365 9.30 25.26 12.44
N TYR A 366 8.38 24.73 13.26
CA TYR A 366 7.38 25.54 13.95
C TYR A 366 8.03 26.49 14.96
N GLY A 367 8.96 26.02 15.79
CA GLY A 367 9.71 26.88 16.72
C GLY A 367 10.43 28.03 16.03
N ALA A 368 11.12 27.75 14.92
CA ALA A 368 11.82 28.78 14.12
C ALA A 368 10.85 29.81 13.50
N ARG A 369 9.70 29.36 12.98
CA ARG A 369 8.64 30.25 12.47
C ARG A 369 8.10 31.15 13.57
N ASP A 370 7.83 30.59 14.76
CA ASP A 370 7.16 31.30 15.84
C ASP A 370 8.11 32.33 16.50
N SER A 371 9.42 32.02 16.57
CA SER A 371 10.47 33.01 16.90
C SER A 371 10.53 34.15 15.87
N ALA A 372 10.53 33.85 14.56
CA ALA A 372 10.56 34.89 13.53
C ALA A 372 9.30 35.77 13.56
N GLN A 373 8.13 35.21 13.89
CA GLN A 373 6.90 35.99 14.12
C GLN A 373 7.01 36.90 15.35
N LEU A 374 7.66 36.43 16.42
CA LEU A 374 7.94 37.25 17.61
C LEU A 374 8.88 38.42 17.26
N GLU A 375 9.98 38.17 16.56
CA GLU A 375 10.94 39.19 16.10
C GLU A 375 10.26 40.25 15.21
N ILE A 376 9.42 39.82 14.25
CA ILE A 376 8.61 40.72 13.42
C ILE A 376 7.68 41.57 14.29
N SER A 377 7.02 40.99 15.30
CA SER A 377 6.13 41.74 16.20
C SER A 377 6.87 42.80 17.02
N GLN A 378 8.10 42.50 17.48
CA GLN A 378 8.96 43.44 18.20
C GLN A 378 9.41 44.58 17.28
N SER A 379 9.96 44.25 16.11
CA SER A 379 10.40 45.24 15.10
C SER A 379 9.25 46.15 14.63
N LEU A 380 8.01 45.65 14.57
CA LEU A 380 6.83 46.47 14.28
C LEU A 380 6.52 47.47 15.41
N LEU A 381 6.55 47.03 16.67
CA LEU A 381 6.36 47.90 17.84
C LEU A 381 7.45 48.97 17.95
N GLU A 382 8.69 48.61 17.70
CA GLU A 382 9.84 49.53 17.65
C GLU A 382 9.65 50.58 16.55
N LYS A 383 9.40 50.14 15.32
CA LYS A 383 9.11 51.02 14.17
C LYS A 383 7.91 51.95 14.45
N ASP A 384 6.86 51.47 15.11
CA ASP A 384 5.70 52.29 15.49
C ASP A 384 5.94 53.17 16.75
N SER A 385 7.03 52.95 17.49
CA SER A 385 7.58 53.93 18.46
C SER A 385 8.41 55.02 17.78
N LEU A 386 9.28 54.64 16.82
CA LEU A 386 10.09 55.57 16.05
C LEU A 386 9.23 56.49 15.19
N ARG A 387 8.15 55.97 14.58
CA ARG A 387 7.14 56.76 13.86
C ARG A 387 6.51 57.83 14.75
N ARG A 388 6.11 57.50 15.98
CA ARG A 388 5.61 58.48 16.96
C ARG A 388 6.65 59.55 17.24
N LYS A 389 7.93 59.16 17.42
CA LYS A 389 9.00 60.14 17.65
C LYS A 389 9.27 61.05 16.45
N VAL A 390 9.15 60.55 15.23
CA VAL A 390 9.22 61.36 14.00
C VAL A 390 8.06 62.36 13.93
N PHE A 391 6.84 61.99 14.33
CA PHE A 391 5.72 62.93 14.42
C PHE A 391 5.98 64.03 15.47
N GLU A 392 6.42 63.66 16.69
CA GLU A 392 6.80 64.64 17.74
C GLU A 392 7.86 65.64 17.25
N LEU A 393 8.93 65.16 16.62
CA LEU A 393 10.00 66.01 16.09
C LEU A 393 9.53 66.87 14.91
N THR A 394 8.62 66.36 14.07
CA THR A 394 8.03 67.13 12.97
C THR A 394 7.16 68.27 13.50
N ASP A 395 6.40 68.04 14.56
CA ASP A 395 5.57 69.06 15.22
C ASP A 395 6.44 70.15 15.87
N GLN A 396 7.50 69.75 16.59
CA GLN A 396 8.52 70.68 17.12
C GLN A 396 9.18 71.53 16.02
N ILE A 397 9.52 70.93 14.87
CA ILE A 397 10.04 71.65 13.70
C ILE A 397 9.00 72.62 13.12
N CYS A 398 7.71 72.29 13.16
CA CYS A 398 6.63 73.17 12.74
C CYS A 398 6.45 74.37 13.69
N GLU A 399 6.51 74.16 15.01
CA GLU A 399 6.46 75.27 16.00
C GLU A 399 7.68 76.19 15.90
N LEU A 400 8.90 75.63 15.81
CA LEU A 400 10.11 76.44 15.59
C LEU A 400 10.03 77.24 14.29
N LYS A 401 9.44 76.69 13.22
CA LYS A 401 9.19 77.42 11.97
C LYS A 401 8.11 78.51 12.10
N LYS A 402 7.12 78.34 12.99
CA LYS A 402 6.15 79.41 13.32
C LYS A 402 6.84 80.55 14.07
N GLN A 403 7.63 80.23 15.09
CA GLN A 403 8.40 81.21 15.88
C GLN A 403 9.39 81.99 15.01
N ALA A 404 10.17 81.31 14.17
CA ALA A 404 11.09 81.95 13.24
C ALA A 404 10.36 82.88 12.24
N ARG A 405 9.16 82.51 11.78
CA ARG A 405 8.33 83.37 10.92
C ARG A 405 7.75 84.59 11.67
N GLN A 406 7.41 84.44 12.95
CA GLN A 406 6.97 85.57 13.78
C GLN A 406 8.10 86.59 13.96
N GLN A 407 9.31 86.12 14.30
CA GLN A 407 10.51 86.96 14.37
C GLN A 407 10.86 87.59 13.01
N GLN A 408 10.74 86.85 11.91
CA GLN A 408 10.92 87.39 10.55
C GLN A 408 9.93 88.54 10.26
N VAL A 409 8.65 88.38 10.64
CA VAL A 409 7.63 89.43 10.46
C VAL A 409 7.88 90.64 11.38
N GLU A 410 8.39 90.44 12.59
CA GLU A 410 8.85 91.56 13.44
C GLU A 410 10.03 92.32 12.82
N LEU A 411 11.03 91.63 12.24
CA LEU A 411 12.12 92.29 11.51
C LEU A 411 11.64 92.99 10.23
N ASP A 412 10.82 92.32 9.40
CA ASP A 412 10.27 92.91 8.17
C ASP A 412 9.34 94.11 8.49
N SER A 413 8.72 94.16 9.68
CA SER A 413 7.98 95.34 10.16
C SER A 413 8.87 96.55 10.47
N ARG A 414 10.16 96.31 10.79
CA ARG A 414 11.18 97.34 11.00
C ARG A 414 11.95 97.72 9.73
N VAL A 415 11.86 96.91 8.66
CA VAL A 415 12.55 97.14 7.38
C VAL A 415 11.52 97.18 6.23
N ARG A 416 10.61 98.17 6.29
CA ARG A 416 9.69 98.47 5.19
C ARG A 416 10.25 99.56 4.28
N GLU A 417 11.07 99.17 3.30
CA GLU A 417 11.12 99.84 2.00
C GLU A 417 11.65 98.93 0.88
N TRP A 418 11.05 99.03 -0.31
CA TRP A 418 11.37 98.38 -1.61
C TRP A 418 11.76 96.87 -1.60
N TRP A 419 10.94 95.97 -2.13
CA TRP A 419 10.78 95.78 -3.59
C TRP A 419 9.52 94.96 -3.97
N PRO A 420 9.02 95.07 -5.21
CA PRO A 420 7.96 94.20 -5.72
C PRO A 420 8.52 92.82 -6.14
N LYS A 421 7.85 91.72 -5.76
CA LYS A 421 8.18 90.36 -6.24
C LYS A 421 6.98 89.65 -6.86
N SER A 422 7.24 89.00 -7.99
CA SER A 422 6.23 88.40 -8.87
C SER A 422 5.69 87.07 -8.33
N LYS A 423 4.51 86.66 -8.81
CA LYS A 423 3.91 85.35 -8.52
C LYS A 423 4.68 84.26 -9.28
N PRO A 424 5.17 83.19 -8.63
CA PRO A 424 5.71 82.04 -9.34
C PRO A 424 4.59 81.29 -10.08
N ARG A 425 4.83 80.90 -11.33
CA ARG A 425 4.03 79.85 -11.98
C ARG A 425 4.47 78.49 -11.43
N LEU A 426 3.51 77.67 -11.00
CA LEU A 426 3.77 76.27 -10.69
C LEU A 426 4.11 75.52 -11.98
N VAL A 427 5.33 74.99 -12.06
CA VAL A 427 5.77 74.05 -13.11
C VAL A 427 5.83 72.66 -12.49
N ARG A 428 5.33 71.67 -13.23
CA ARG A 428 5.29 70.27 -12.78
C ARG A 428 6.68 69.66 -12.93
N MET A 429 7.41 69.51 -11.82
CA MET A 429 8.66 68.74 -11.81
C MET A 429 8.39 67.27 -12.14
N HIS A 430 9.27 66.68 -12.96
CA HIS A 430 9.39 65.22 -13.05
C HIS A 430 10.11 64.68 -11.80
N ALA A 431 9.86 63.42 -11.45
CA ALA A 431 10.51 62.79 -10.31
C ALA A 431 12.01 62.62 -10.55
N ILE A 432 12.83 63.04 -9.59
CA ILE A 432 14.27 62.79 -9.60
C ILE A 432 14.50 61.42 -8.98
N CYS A 433 14.90 60.44 -9.80
CA CYS A 433 15.51 59.21 -9.29
C CYS A 433 16.94 59.55 -8.85
N PRO A 434 17.34 59.28 -7.59
CA PRO A 434 18.72 59.49 -7.17
C PRO A 434 19.62 58.42 -7.79
N GLY A 435 20.57 58.86 -8.60
CA GLY A 435 21.72 58.07 -9.02
C GLY A 435 22.99 58.83 -8.64
N GLU A 436 23.89 58.17 -7.92
CA GLU A 436 25.22 58.68 -7.60
C GLU A 436 26.25 57.58 -7.88
N ASP A 437 27.08 57.79 -8.90
CA ASP A 437 28.32 57.05 -9.11
C ASP A 437 29.46 57.70 -8.31
N ASN A 438 30.41 56.90 -7.79
CA ASN A 438 31.84 57.12 -8.03
C ASN A 438 32.76 56.06 -7.40
N GLN A 439 33.58 55.41 -8.25
CA GLN A 439 35.06 55.21 -8.16
C GLN A 439 35.63 54.52 -6.89
N CYS A 440 36.56 53.54 -6.94
CA CYS A 440 37.52 53.04 -7.94
C CYS A 440 37.53 51.49 -7.93
N SER A 441 37.56 50.75 -9.05
CA SER A 441 38.70 50.49 -10.00
C SER A 441 39.82 49.58 -9.43
N PRO A 442 40.44 48.68 -10.22
CA PRO A 442 39.95 48.00 -11.44
C PRO A 442 40.28 46.48 -11.53
N LEU A 443 39.67 45.75 -12.48
CA LEU A 443 40.35 44.83 -13.43
C LEU A 443 39.36 44.23 -14.45
N SER A 444 39.87 43.90 -15.65
CA SER A 444 39.16 43.24 -16.77
C SER A 444 38.60 41.85 -16.40
N VAL A 445 37.59 41.27 -17.10
CA VAL A 445 37.39 41.21 -18.57
C VAL A 445 35.93 41.48 -18.99
N SER A 446 35.78 42.01 -20.20
CA SER A 446 34.51 42.35 -20.88
C SER A 446 33.85 41.13 -21.55
N GLU A 447 32.81 41.38 -22.36
CA GLU A 447 32.20 40.46 -23.33
C GLU A 447 31.38 39.29 -22.77
N LEU A 448 30.13 39.60 -22.39
CA LEU A 448 28.95 39.01 -23.04
C LEU A 448 27.73 39.91 -22.79
N ALA A 449 27.26 40.57 -23.85
CA ALA A 449 26.29 41.66 -23.74
C ALA A 449 24.82 41.18 -23.77
N SER A 450 23.97 41.93 -23.06
CA SER A 450 22.64 42.37 -23.47
C SER A 450 21.79 41.45 -24.37
N ASP A 451 21.11 40.45 -23.80
CA ASP A 451 20.12 39.63 -24.55
C ASP A 451 18.94 39.09 -23.68
N VAL A 452 18.55 39.81 -22.62
CA VAL A 452 17.56 39.31 -21.63
C VAL A 452 16.47 40.34 -21.24
N SER A 453 16.65 41.63 -21.52
CA SER A 453 15.81 42.69 -20.94
C SER A 453 14.41 42.86 -21.57
N GLU A 454 14.11 42.23 -22.71
CA GLU A 454 12.84 42.42 -23.43
C GLU A 454 11.72 41.42 -23.03
N ARG A 455 11.95 40.54 -22.05
CA ARG A 455 11.03 39.43 -21.72
C ARG A 455 10.32 39.47 -20.36
N LEU A 456 10.30 40.63 -19.68
CA LEU A 456 9.68 40.77 -18.35
C LEU A 456 8.66 41.92 -18.24
N SER A 457 8.12 42.39 -19.37
CA SER A 457 7.19 43.53 -19.42
C SER A 457 5.70 43.17 -19.50
N GLN A 458 5.33 41.88 -19.38
CA GLN A 458 3.99 41.41 -19.76
C GLN A 458 3.40 40.34 -18.82
N GLU A 459 3.53 40.49 -17.49
CA GLU A 459 2.80 39.62 -16.54
C GLU A 459 2.61 40.26 -15.14
N LEU A 460 1.87 41.38 -15.03
CA LEU A 460 1.45 41.94 -13.72
C LEU A 460 0.32 43.00 -13.83
N SER A 461 -0.94 42.55 -13.95
CA SER A 461 -2.13 43.42 -13.96
C SER A 461 -3.38 42.80 -13.31
N GLU A 462 -3.24 42.13 -12.16
CA GLU A 462 -4.35 41.77 -11.26
C GLU A 462 -3.94 42.08 -9.81
N SER A 463 -4.49 43.12 -9.19
CA SER A 463 -5.80 43.13 -8.49
C SER A 463 -5.70 42.62 -7.04
N PHE A 464 -5.12 43.44 -6.16
CA PHE A 464 -5.14 43.21 -4.71
C PHE A 464 -6.56 43.43 -4.16
N ARG A 465 -7.26 42.34 -3.81
CA ARG A 465 -8.38 42.39 -2.85
C ARG A 465 -7.91 41.89 -1.48
N SER A 466 -8.27 42.62 -0.43
CA SER A 466 -7.90 42.32 0.95
C SER A 466 -8.85 41.31 1.59
N CYS A 467 -8.29 40.24 2.15
CA CYS A 467 -8.99 39.33 3.07
C CYS A 467 -8.22 39.27 4.39
N SER A 468 -8.82 39.78 5.47
CA SER A 468 -8.22 39.79 6.81
C SER A 468 -8.33 38.42 7.49
N PRO A 469 -7.24 37.83 8.02
CA PRO A 469 -7.32 36.58 8.77
C PRO A 469 -7.90 36.81 10.18
N ILE A 470 -8.98 36.11 10.49
CA ILE A 470 -9.58 36.08 11.85
C ILE A 470 -8.78 35.09 12.71
N PRO A 471 -8.41 35.45 13.96
CA PRO A 471 -7.65 34.55 14.83
C PRO A 471 -8.53 33.41 15.39
N PRO A 472 -7.99 32.18 15.56
CA PRO A 472 -8.74 31.04 16.09
C PRO A 472 -9.05 31.19 17.59
N CYS A 473 -10.31 30.96 17.97
CA CYS A 473 -10.75 31.04 19.37
C CYS A 473 -10.42 29.75 20.16
N LYS A 474 -10.28 29.89 21.50
CA LYS A 474 -9.67 28.87 22.40
C LYS A 474 -10.48 27.58 22.64
N LEU A 475 -11.57 27.31 21.91
CA LEU A 475 -12.53 26.24 22.24
C LEU A 475 -12.35 24.91 21.46
N SER A 476 -11.36 24.81 20.58
CA SER A 476 -11.14 23.61 19.74
C SER A 476 -10.42 22.45 20.42
N LEU A 477 -9.72 22.68 21.53
CA LEU A 477 -8.87 21.66 22.18
C LEU A 477 -9.62 20.65 23.06
N GLN A 478 -10.84 20.95 23.50
CA GLN A 478 -11.52 20.18 24.56
C GLN A 478 -12.30 18.95 24.07
N LYS A 479 -12.40 18.72 22.74
CA LYS A 479 -13.17 17.63 22.13
C LYS A 479 -12.37 16.38 21.69
N ARG A 480 -11.12 16.22 22.12
CA ARG A 480 -10.32 14.99 21.90
C ARG A 480 -9.75 14.35 23.18
N ALA A 481 -10.37 14.62 24.32
CA ALA A 481 -9.99 14.05 25.62
C ALA A 481 -10.95 12.93 26.11
N ILE A 482 -12.02 12.62 25.36
CA ILE A 482 -13.06 11.66 25.76
C ILE A 482 -13.27 10.64 24.62
N GLU A 483 -12.30 9.76 24.41
CA GLU A 483 -12.46 8.46 23.70
C GLU A 483 -11.18 7.60 23.74
N CYS A 484 -10.55 7.45 24.91
CA CYS A 484 -9.45 6.50 25.10
C CYS A 484 -9.38 6.05 26.58
N GLY A 485 -10.08 4.96 26.92
CA GLY A 485 -10.43 4.69 28.32
C GLY A 485 -10.90 3.28 28.70
N SER A 486 -10.44 2.21 28.04
CA SER A 486 -10.50 0.86 28.64
C SER A 486 -9.51 -0.13 28.01
N LEU A 487 -8.36 -0.33 28.67
CA LEU A 487 -7.51 -1.51 28.50
C LEU A 487 -6.87 -1.90 29.85
N ARG A 488 -7.61 -2.66 30.67
CA ARG A 488 -6.99 -3.75 31.45
C ARG A 488 -6.80 -4.93 30.47
N GLY A 489 -5.74 -5.72 30.51
CA GLY A 489 -4.76 -5.94 31.58
C GLY A 489 -4.92 -7.36 32.11
N GLY A 490 -4.16 -8.31 31.56
CA GLY A 490 -4.30 -9.74 31.84
C GLY A 490 -3.06 -10.54 31.43
N ASN A 491 -2.48 -11.25 32.41
CA ASN A 491 -1.19 -11.93 32.46
C ASN A 491 -0.67 -12.70 31.23
N CYS A 492 0.67 -12.79 31.20
CA CYS A 492 1.41 -13.86 30.55
C CYS A 492 1.34 -15.19 31.34
N GLY A 493 1.46 -16.32 30.63
CA GLY A 493 1.60 -17.66 31.19
C GLY A 493 2.26 -18.58 30.16
N GLY A 494 3.32 -19.30 30.55
CA GLY A 494 4.12 -20.12 29.64
C GLY A 494 3.68 -21.58 29.60
N GLY A 495 3.80 -22.21 28.44
CA GLY A 495 3.62 -23.65 28.26
C GLY A 495 4.12 -24.10 26.88
N ALA A 496 5.04 -25.05 26.84
CA ALA A 496 5.63 -25.54 25.59
C ALA A 496 5.53 -27.06 25.52
N VAL A 497 5.09 -27.60 24.36
CA VAL A 497 5.39 -28.97 23.91
C VAL A 497 5.16 -29.09 22.39
N ARG A 498 5.78 -30.12 21.79
CA ARG A 498 5.80 -30.49 20.36
C ARG A 498 4.58 -31.39 19.98
N ARG A 499 4.22 -31.71 18.72
CA ARG A 499 4.87 -31.56 17.39
C ARG A 499 3.87 -31.68 16.22
N GLN A 500 4.30 -31.23 15.03
CA GLN A 500 4.07 -31.69 13.64
C GLN A 500 3.17 -32.92 13.38
N GLY A 501 2.46 -33.05 12.26
CA GLY A 501 2.37 -32.26 11.00
C GLY A 501 1.26 -32.86 10.11
N ALA A 502 1.09 -32.59 8.82
CA ALA A 502 1.73 -31.70 7.82
C ALA A 502 0.65 -31.36 6.73
N SER A 503 0.85 -30.83 5.51
CA SER A 503 2.03 -30.44 4.71
C SER A 503 1.66 -29.26 3.75
N SER A 504 2.62 -28.43 3.33
CA SER A 504 3.23 -28.36 1.98
C SER A 504 2.36 -27.88 0.80
N GLY A 505 2.69 -26.70 0.27
CA GLY A 505 2.03 -26.06 -0.88
C GLY A 505 2.74 -24.75 -1.28
N SER A 506 3.92 -24.86 -1.89
CA SER A 506 4.83 -23.73 -2.13
C SER A 506 4.42 -22.82 -3.29
N TRP A 507 4.24 -21.53 -3.01
CA TRP A 507 4.38 -20.45 -3.99
C TRP A 507 5.14 -19.26 -3.38
N GLU A 508 6.26 -18.87 -4.00
CA GLU A 508 6.96 -17.65 -3.65
C GLU A 508 6.20 -16.42 -4.17
N LEU A 509 6.01 -15.39 -3.33
CA LEU A 509 5.50 -14.11 -3.81
C LEU A 509 6.11 -12.92 -3.08
N ALA A 510 6.67 -11.98 -3.84
CA ALA A 510 7.32 -10.79 -3.31
C ALA A 510 6.28 -9.75 -2.84
N VAL A 511 6.02 -9.71 -1.53
CA VAL A 511 5.12 -8.72 -0.90
C VAL A 511 5.76 -7.32 -0.91
N SER A 512 5.61 -6.62 -2.03
CA SER A 512 5.90 -5.19 -2.14
C SER A 512 4.88 -4.40 -1.33
N THR A 513 5.22 -4.10 -0.08
CA THR A 513 4.36 -3.34 0.84
C THR A 513 4.29 -1.89 0.40
N VAL A 514 3.21 -1.52 -0.29
CA VAL A 514 2.84 -0.13 -0.59
C VAL A 514 1.66 0.22 0.31
N ALA A 515 1.86 1.18 1.22
CA ALA A 515 0.81 1.67 2.12
C ALA A 515 -0.27 2.47 1.35
N PRO A 516 -1.53 2.45 1.79
CA PRO A 516 -2.65 3.01 1.04
C PRO A 516 -2.81 4.53 1.19
N ALA A 517 -3.31 5.14 0.11
CA ALA A 517 -4.15 6.34 0.03
C ALA A 517 -3.71 7.65 0.74
N CYS A 518 -3.49 8.68 -0.08
CA CYS A 518 -3.86 10.06 0.24
C CYS A 518 -4.89 10.56 -0.79
N LEU A 519 -5.94 11.24 -0.33
CA LEU A 519 -6.83 12.08 -1.15
C LEU A 519 -6.34 13.56 -1.06
N PRO A 520 -7.07 14.59 -1.53
CA PRO A 520 -6.59 15.49 -2.57
C PRO A 520 -5.79 16.69 -2.04
N PRO A 521 -5.03 17.39 -2.90
CA PRO A 521 -4.18 18.51 -2.48
C PRO A 521 -4.95 19.84 -2.34
N LEU A 522 -4.47 20.69 -1.43
CA LEU A 522 -4.72 22.13 -1.39
C LEU A 522 -3.37 22.89 -1.32
N PRO A 523 -3.31 24.18 -1.73
CA PRO A 523 -2.09 24.72 -2.34
C PRO A 523 -1.18 25.54 -1.41
N SER A 524 0.08 25.12 -1.26
CA SER A 524 1.23 26.00 -0.99
C SER A 524 2.55 25.24 -1.20
N ALA A 525 3.19 25.38 -2.36
CA ALA A 525 4.45 24.70 -2.69
C ALA A 525 5.62 25.70 -2.73
N PRO A 526 6.69 25.52 -1.91
CA PRO A 526 7.91 26.30 -2.04
C PRO A 526 8.73 25.86 -3.27
N ILE A 527 9.57 26.77 -3.77
CA ILE A 527 10.30 26.61 -5.04
C ILE A 527 11.25 25.40 -5.01
N ARG A 528 10.99 24.41 -5.85
CA ARG A 528 11.79 23.19 -5.98
C ARG A 528 13.13 23.48 -6.65
N ARG A 529 14.24 23.38 -5.88
CA ARG A 529 15.60 23.46 -6.44
C ARG A 529 15.81 22.37 -7.53
N ARG A 530 16.49 22.74 -8.61
CA ARG A 530 16.74 21.84 -9.77
C ARG A 530 17.60 20.63 -9.34
N PRO A 531 17.33 19.41 -9.84
CA PRO A 531 18.23 18.28 -9.63
C PRO A 531 19.57 18.53 -10.34
N ALA A 532 20.67 18.10 -9.73
CA ALA A 532 22.01 18.27 -10.30
C ALA A 532 22.16 17.49 -11.63
N ARG A 533 22.73 18.15 -12.65
CA ARG A 533 23.10 17.49 -13.91
C ARG A 533 24.20 16.45 -13.64
N ARG A 534 23.97 15.19 -13.99
CA ARG A 534 25.04 14.18 -14.07
C ARG A 534 25.95 14.52 -15.25
N ILE A 535 27.20 14.87 -14.95
CA ILE A 535 28.28 14.95 -15.93
C ILE A 535 28.80 13.51 -16.14
N LEU A 536 29.08 13.11 -17.38
CA LEU A 536 29.79 11.85 -17.64
C LEU A 536 31.27 12.00 -17.25
N SER A 537 31.61 11.63 -16.02
CA SER A 537 32.99 11.55 -15.55
C SER A 537 33.66 10.24 -16.00
N ARG A 538 34.94 10.31 -16.37
CA ARG A 538 35.77 9.12 -16.63
C ARG A 538 35.90 8.28 -15.34
N ILE A 539 35.93 6.95 -15.49
CA ILE A 539 36.26 6.04 -14.37
C ILE A 539 37.77 6.06 -14.20
N THR A 540 38.25 6.53 -13.04
CA THR A 540 39.68 6.58 -12.70
C THR A 540 40.01 5.46 -11.72
N THR A 541 40.94 4.57 -12.09
CA THR A 541 41.45 3.52 -11.20
C THR A 541 42.65 4.04 -10.44
N VAL A 542 42.59 4.01 -9.11
CA VAL A 542 43.66 4.47 -8.21
C VAL A 542 44.14 3.30 -7.34
N ALA A 543 45.45 3.17 -7.16
CA ALA A 543 46.07 2.15 -6.31
C ALA A 543 46.78 2.81 -5.13
N PHE A 544 46.63 2.22 -3.95
CA PHE A 544 47.20 2.71 -2.69
C PHE A 544 47.98 1.60 -1.98
N HIS A 545 48.94 1.97 -1.14
CA HIS A 545 49.78 1.04 -0.39
C HIS A 545 49.43 1.11 1.11
N GLY A 546 48.96 -0.01 1.68
CA GLY A 546 48.59 -0.12 3.09
C GLY A 546 47.19 0.40 3.46
N ASN A 547 46.81 0.21 4.72
CA ASN A 547 45.44 0.39 5.22
C ASN A 547 45.00 1.86 5.36
N ALA A 548 45.94 2.81 5.30
CA ALA A 548 45.74 4.22 5.63
C ALA A 548 44.69 4.96 4.77
N LEU A 549 44.30 4.42 3.60
CA LEU A 549 43.26 5.03 2.76
C LEU A 549 41.93 5.24 3.52
N LEU A 550 41.54 4.27 4.35
CA LEU A 550 40.28 4.32 5.12
C LEU A 550 40.31 5.31 6.29
N GLU A 551 41.49 5.78 6.68
CA GLU A 551 41.69 6.84 7.67
C GLU A 551 41.78 8.22 7.01
N GLN A 552 42.01 8.28 5.69
CA GLN A 552 42.20 9.50 4.91
C GLN A 552 40.94 10.01 4.21
N ILE A 553 39.89 9.18 4.08
CA ILE A 553 38.61 9.55 3.44
C ILE A 553 37.42 9.22 4.35
N SER A 554 36.41 10.10 4.39
CA SER A 554 35.08 9.76 4.92
C SER A 554 34.10 9.45 3.80
N ILE A 555 33.12 8.59 4.08
CA ILE A 555 32.21 8.01 3.08
C ILE A 555 30.76 8.26 3.49
N ILE A 556 29.93 8.68 2.53
CA ILE A 556 28.47 8.76 2.65
C ILE A 556 27.82 7.88 1.58
N GLY A 557 26.77 7.15 1.97
CA GLY A 557 25.98 6.30 1.08
C GLY A 557 26.35 4.82 1.18
N GLY A 558 25.33 3.98 1.20
CA GLY A 558 25.41 2.52 1.33
C GLY A 558 24.12 1.84 0.86
N ASN A 559 23.42 2.46 -0.08
CA ASN A 559 22.10 2.09 -0.57
C ASN A 559 22.05 2.22 -2.11
N GLN A 560 20.86 2.19 -2.70
CA GLN A 560 20.64 2.10 -4.16
C GLN A 560 21.25 3.24 -4.99
N THR A 561 21.64 4.38 -4.39
CA THR A 561 22.33 5.47 -5.10
C THR A 561 23.84 5.26 -5.25
N GLY A 562 24.44 4.32 -4.52
CA GLY A 562 25.89 4.07 -4.50
C GLY A 562 26.59 4.63 -3.26
N ILE A 563 27.92 4.48 -3.25
CA ILE A 563 28.84 4.87 -2.18
C ILE A 563 29.67 6.07 -2.69
N PHE A 564 29.74 7.16 -1.92
CA PHE A 564 30.41 8.40 -2.32
C PHE A 564 31.39 8.88 -1.25
N ILE A 565 32.49 9.51 -1.68
CA ILE A 565 33.42 10.20 -0.79
C ILE A 565 32.77 11.50 -0.30
N HIS A 566 32.78 11.74 1.02
CA HIS A 566 32.21 12.93 1.64
C HIS A 566 33.28 13.97 2.01
N THR A 567 34.38 13.53 2.64
CA THR A 567 35.58 14.35 2.88
C THR A 567 36.84 13.56 2.55
N VAL A 568 37.90 14.29 2.22
CA VAL A 568 39.26 13.77 2.06
C VAL A 568 40.17 14.62 2.93
N THR A 569 41.13 13.99 3.60
CA THR A 569 42.07 14.69 4.49
C THR A 569 43.07 15.48 3.64
N PRO A 570 43.16 16.82 3.76
CA PRO A 570 44.06 17.62 2.94
C PRO A 570 45.53 17.22 3.10
N GLY A 571 46.29 17.19 2.00
CA GLY A 571 47.69 16.78 1.99
C GLY A 571 47.94 15.27 2.20
N SER A 572 46.87 14.45 2.22
CA SER A 572 46.99 12.99 2.31
C SER A 572 47.32 12.35 0.96
N ALA A 573 47.66 11.05 0.97
CA ALA A 573 47.86 10.31 -0.28
C ALA A 573 46.55 10.20 -1.10
N ALA A 574 45.39 10.17 -0.45
CA ALA A 574 44.09 10.23 -1.13
C ALA A 574 43.90 11.55 -1.91
N ASP A 575 44.22 12.68 -1.28
CA ASP A 575 44.13 14.03 -1.84
C ASP A 575 45.10 14.19 -3.03
N GLY A 576 46.38 13.82 -2.84
CA GLY A 576 47.40 13.85 -3.89
C GLY A 576 47.11 12.95 -5.10
N MET A 577 46.26 11.93 -4.96
CA MET A 577 45.81 11.06 -6.06
C MET A 577 44.47 11.51 -6.66
N SER A 578 44.08 12.77 -6.48
CA SER A 578 42.85 13.39 -7.03
C SER A 578 41.53 12.76 -6.55
N LEU A 579 41.49 12.19 -5.34
CA LEU A 579 40.20 11.86 -4.71
C LEU A 579 39.60 13.11 -4.08
N SER A 580 38.33 13.38 -4.35
CA SER A 580 37.62 14.58 -3.88
C SER A 580 36.19 14.25 -3.40
N PRO A 581 35.59 15.13 -2.56
CA PRO A 581 34.18 15.04 -2.20
C PRO A 581 33.26 14.92 -3.42
N GLY A 582 32.35 13.94 -3.39
CA GLY A 582 31.42 13.63 -4.48
C GLY A 582 31.85 12.51 -5.42
N ASN A 583 33.11 12.04 -5.37
CA ASN A 583 33.55 10.89 -6.17
C ASN A 583 32.84 9.59 -5.75
N GLN A 584 32.34 8.82 -6.72
CA GLN A 584 31.64 7.56 -6.49
C GLN A 584 32.62 6.37 -6.44
N ILE A 585 32.54 5.55 -5.39
CA ILE A 585 33.35 4.34 -5.23
C ILE A 585 32.65 3.16 -5.92
N MET A 586 33.23 2.66 -7.01
CA MET A 586 32.66 1.57 -7.82
C MET A 586 33.16 0.18 -7.44
N MET A 587 34.44 0.06 -7.04
CA MET A 587 35.07 -1.21 -6.62
C MET A 587 36.32 -0.91 -5.79
N VAL A 588 36.58 -1.75 -4.77
CA VAL A 588 37.84 -1.76 -4.01
C VAL A 588 38.40 -3.18 -4.05
N ARG A 589 39.73 -3.33 -4.22
CA ARG A 589 40.38 -4.65 -4.39
C ARG A 589 41.68 -4.71 -3.58
N GLY A 590 41.69 -5.48 -2.51
CA GLY A 590 42.90 -5.71 -1.70
C GLY A 590 43.86 -6.71 -2.34
N LEU A 591 45.16 -6.50 -2.15
CA LEU A 591 46.25 -7.42 -2.51
C LEU A 591 46.96 -7.86 -1.22
N SER A 592 46.57 -9.00 -0.67
CA SER A 592 47.12 -9.53 0.59
C SER A 592 48.23 -10.56 0.34
N GLY A 593 49.41 -10.33 0.91
CA GLY A 593 50.47 -11.33 1.03
C GLY A 593 50.16 -12.44 2.06
N PRO A 594 51.05 -13.44 2.21
CA PRO A 594 50.82 -14.58 3.11
C PRO A 594 50.89 -14.19 4.60
N PRO A 595 50.19 -14.91 5.49
CA PRO A 595 50.04 -14.51 6.89
C PRO A 595 51.19 -14.98 7.81
N SER A 596 51.74 -14.06 8.59
CA SER A 596 52.51 -14.36 9.80
C SER A 596 51.63 -14.27 11.05
N ARG A 597 52.02 -14.98 12.12
CA ARG A 597 51.22 -15.11 13.36
C ARG A 597 51.45 -13.95 14.32
N LEU A 598 50.38 -13.39 14.87
CA LEU A 598 50.20 -13.10 16.32
C LEU A 598 48.77 -12.60 16.58
N SER A 599 48.39 -12.52 17.85
CA SER A 599 47.05 -12.15 18.34
C SER A 599 47.18 -11.36 19.66
N PRO A 600 46.10 -10.86 20.29
CA PRO A 600 44.75 -10.53 19.78
C PRO A 600 44.33 -9.08 20.10
N PHE A 601 43.53 -8.40 19.26
CA PHE A 601 42.67 -7.30 19.74
C PHE A 601 41.36 -7.17 18.95
N GLN A 602 40.38 -6.52 19.57
CA GLN A 602 39.01 -6.42 19.08
C GLN A 602 38.84 -5.28 18.07
N THR A 603 38.14 -5.55 16.98
CA THR A 603 37.09 -4.67 16.42
C THR A 603 36.26 -5.47 15.43
N GLY A 604 34.94 -5.31 15.45
CA GLY A 604 34.02 -6.14 14.67
C GLY A 604 33.40 -5.40 13.50
N PHE A 605 33.66 -5.85 12.27
CA PHE A 605 32.77 -5.65 11.12
C PHE A 605 32.83 -6.86 10.18
N ARG A 606 31.97 -7.87 10.42
CA ARG A 606 31.81 -9.02 9.51
C ARG A 606 30.82 -8.70 8.39
N TYR A 607 31.28 -8.00 7.35
CA TYR A 607 30.60 -8.05 6.05
C TYR A 607 30.82 -9.43 5.42
N SER A 608 29.80 -10.30 5.49
CA SER A 608 29.87 -11.68 4.98
C SER A 608 29.46 -11.77 3.50
N SER A 609 30.25 -11.17 2.61
CA SER A 609 30.07 -11.24 1.16
C SER A 609 30.58 -12.56 0.55
N ARG A 610 29.96 -13.69 0.95
CA ARG A 610 30.17 -15.00 0.28
C ARG A 610 29.22 -15.16 -0.91
N CYS A 611 29.61 -14.66 -2.06
CA CYS A 611 29.10 -15.13 -3.34
C CYS A 611 30.14 -14.95 -4.46
N LEU A 612 30.91 -16.00 -4.77
CA LEU A 612 31.50 -16.26 -6.09
C LEU A 612 32.27 -17.59 -6.14
N LYS A 613 32.20 -18.25 -7.31
CA LYS A 613 32.82 -19.53 -7.70
C LYS A 613 32.17 -20.78 -7.06
N SER A 614 32.09 -21.93 -7.74
CA SER A 614 32.72 -22.31 -9.02
C SER A 614 31.84 -23.22 -9.89
N GLN A 615 32.17 -23.30 -11.19
CA GLN A 615 31.94 -24.49 -12.03
C GLN A 615 32.69 -25.71 -11.41
N ARG A 616 32.43 -26.99 -11.69
CA ARG A 616 32.32 -27.66 -13.00
C ARG A 616 32.17 -29.20 -12.74
N LEU A 617 31.73 -29.97 -13.74
CA LEU A 617 31.74 -31.46 -13.78
C LEU A 617 30.73 -32.14 -12.83
N GLN A 618 30.15 -33.30 -13.14
CA GLN A 618 30.22 -34.08 -14.40
C GLN A 618 28.96 -33.86 -15.26
#